data_AF-A0AAW2M3G6-F1
#
_entry.id   AF-A0AAW2M3G6-F1
#
_cell.length_a   1.000
_cell.length_b   1.000
_cell.length_c   1.000
_cell.angle_alpha   90.00
_cell.angle_beta   90.00
_cell.angle_gamma   90.00
#
_symmetry.space_group_name_H-M   'P 1'
#
loop_
_entity.id
_entity.type
_entity.pdbx_description
1 polymer ?
#
loop_
_entity_poly.entity_id
_entity_poly.type
_entity_poly.pdbx_seq_one_letter_code
_entity_poly.pdbx_strand_id
1 'polypeptide(L)'
;MLDCQPGEAAVVNFAFQLHHMPDESVSTVNLRDQLLRMVKSLKPKLVTVVEQDVNTNTAPFLSRFAEAYNYYSAVFESLDATLPRDSQDRMNVEKQCLARDIINVVACEGEERIERYEVAGKWRARMSMAGFSPCPISQNVNIEIRKLIKQYSDRYKVKEETGALHFGWEDKILIVSSAWR
;
A
#
# COMPACT_ATOMS: atom_id res chain seq x y z
N MET A 1 18.29 17.24 0.23
CA MET A 1 18.62 16.61 1.53
C MET A 1 17.53 17.05 2.51
N LEU A 2 16.99 16.14 3.34
CA LEU A 2 15.95 16.49 4.31
C LEU A 2 16.59 17.32 5.45
N ASP A 3 16.07 18.51 5.73
CA ASP A 3 16.64 19.49 6.66
C ASP A 3 16.28 19.19 8.13
N CYS A 4 16.55 17.97 8.58
CA CYS A 4 16.21 17.52 9.93
C CYS A 4 17.11 18.19 10.97
N GLN A 5 16.51 18.91 11.93
CA GLN A 5 17.27 19.58 12.99
C GLN A 5 17.54 18.67 14.18
N PRO A 6 18.70 18.78 14.85
CA PRO A 6 18.98 18.04 16.07
C PRO A 6 17.92 18.31 17.16
N GLY A 7 17.35 17.24 17.72
CA GLY A 7 16.38 17.30 18.81
C GLY A 7 14.90 17.25 18.37
N GLU A 8 14.62 17.37 17.08
CA GLU A 8 13.25 17.24 16.56
C GLU A 8 12.74 15.79 16.56
N ALA A 9 11.43 15.63 16.75
CA ALA A 9 10.76 14.36 16.57
C ALA A 9 10.39 14.18 15.09
N ALA A 10 11.09 13.32 14.36
CA ALA A 10 10.77 13.00 12.98
C ALA A 10 9.73 11.87 12.90
N VAL A 11 8.73 12.04 12.03
CA VAL A 11 7.80 10.98 11.61
C VAL A 11 7.88 10.87 10.09
N VAL A 12 8.00 9.65 9.57
CA VAL A 12 8.06 9.41 8.12
C VAL A 12 6.81 8.65 7.69
N ASN A 13 6.16 9.13 6.64
CA ASN A 13 4.96 8.50 6.08
C ASN A 13 5.22 8.05 4.65
N PHE A 14 5.13 6.74 4.44
CA PHE A 14 5.06 6.14 3.12
C PHE A 14 3.62 5.76 2.82
N ALA A 15 2.94 6.54 2.00
CA ALA A 15 1.58 6.26 1.57
C ALA A 15 1.54 6.07 0.06
N PHE A 16 1.45 4.80 -0.37
CA PHE A 16 1.44 4.40 -1.77
C PHE A 16 2.68 4.90 -2.52
N GLN A 17 3.87 4.58 -2.02
CA GLN A 17 5.15 5.09 -2.57
C GLN A 17 6.22 4.02 -2.71
N LEU A 18 6.29 3.05 -1.80
CA LEU A 18 7.40 2.10 -1.80
C LEU A 18 7.30 1.10 -2.94
N HIS A 19 6.08 0.80 -3.42
CA HIS A 19 5.87 -0.09 -4.57
C HIS A 19 6.43 0.48 -5.89
N HIS A 20 6.56 1.80 -6.03
CA HIS A 20 7.17 2.43 -7.21
C HIS A 20 8.69 2.26 -7.26
N MET A 21 9.31 1.97 -6.13
CA MET A 21 10.77 1.83 -6.06
C MET A 21 11.21 0.48 -6.65
N PRO A 22 12.23 0.46 -7.53
CA PRO A 22 12.83 -0.78 -8.00
C PRO A 22 13.36 -1.64 -6.86
N ASP A 23 13.27 -2.95 -7.03
CA ASP A 23 13.79 -3.95 -6.12
C ASP A 23 14.71 -4.95 -6.83
N GLU A 24 15.06 -6.02 -6.12
CA GLU A 24 15.95 -7.08 -6.61
C GLU A 24 15.46 -7.79 -7.88
N SER A 25 14.17 -7.66 -8.25
CA SER A 25 13.64 -8.23 -9.49
C SER A 25 13.98 -7.39 -10.73
N VAL A 26 14.44 -6.16 -10.53
CA VAL A 26 14.72 -5.17 -11.59
C VAL A 26 16.19 -4.81 -11.65
N SER A 27 16.82 -4.64 -10.49
CA SER A 27 18.22 -4.24 -10.38
C SER A 27 18.94 -5.08 -9.34
N THR A 28 20.25 -5.28 -9.51
CA THR A 28 21.11 -5.84 -8.45
C THR A 28 21.16 -4.93 -7.23
N VAL A 29 20.81 -3.66 -7.40
CA VAL A 29 20.67 -2.67 -6.33
C VAL A 29 19.20 -2.58 -5.92
N ASN A 30 18.88 -3.09 -4.73
CA ASN A 30 17.54 -2.95 -4.15
C ASN A 30 17.40 -1.54 -3.53
N LEU A 31 16.91 -0.59 -4.33
CA LEU A 31 16.70 0.81 -3.94
C LEU A 31 15.63 0.96 -2.85
N ARG A 32 14.61 0.10 -2.86
CA ARG A 32 13.56 0.05 -1.85
C ARG A 32 14.16 -0.19 -0.45
N ASP A 33 15.02 -1.19 -0.31
CA ASP A 33 15.68 -1.49 0.96
C ASP A 33 16.71 -0.42 1.35
N GLN A 34 17.41 0.18 0.38
CA GLN A 34 18.33 1.30 0.65
C GLN A 34 17.58 2.51 1.22
N LEU A 35 16.43 2.86 0.65
CA LEU A 35 15.55 3.91 1.16
C LEU A 35 15.13 3.64 2.59
N LEU A 36 14.69 2.41 2.91
CA LEU A 36 14.30 2.05 4.28
C LEU A 36 15.47 2.17 5.27
N ARG A 37 16.68 1.74 4.90
CA ARG A 37 17.88 1.90 5.75
C ARG A 37 18.28 3.37 5.91
N MET A 38 18.14 4.18 4.87
CA MET A 38 18.34 5.63 4.96
C MET A 38 17.32 6.26 5.91
N VAL A 39 16.04 5.90 5.82
CA VAL A 39 15.04 6.40 6.77
C VAL A 39 15.36 5.95 8.18
N LYS A 40 15.81 4.71 8.39
CA LYS A 40 16.23 4.25 9.73
C LYS A 40 17.39 5.08 10.29
N SER A 41 18.33 5.53 9.45
CA SER A 41 19.47 6.35 9.89
C SER A 41 19.06 7.74 10.38
N LEU A 42 17.90 8.25 9.94
CA LEU A 42 17.28 9.48 10.46
C LEU A 42 16.73 9.31 11.89
N LYS A 43 16.69 8.08 12.43
CA LYS A 43 16.14 7.75 13.75
C LYS A 43 14.72 8.32 13.99
N PRO A 44 13.77 8.09 13.06
CA PRO A 44 12.41 8.60 13.23
C PRO A 44 11.76 8.00 14.47
N LYS A 45 10.87 8.78 15.10
CA LYS A 45 10.05 8.32 16.22
C LYS A 45 8.96 7.35 15.78
N LEU A 46 8.51 7.48 14.53
CA LEU A 46 7.50 6.63 13.94
C LEU A 46 7.67 6.62 12.41
N VAL A 47 7.45 5.46 11.80
CA VAL A 47 7.25 5.33 10.36
C VAL A 47 5.90 4.69 10.11
N THR A 48 5.08 5.28 9.24
CA THR A 48 3.83 4.68 8.76
C THR A 48 4.00 4.19 7.33
N VAL A 49 3.48 3.00 7.05
CA VAL A 49 3.48 2.40 5.71
C VAL A 49 2.05 2.04 5.35
N VAL A 50 1.57 2.60 4.23
CA VAL A 50 0.27 2.31 3.62
C VAL A 50 0.50 1.88 2.18
N GLU A 51 0.13 0.66 1.85
CA GLU A 51 0.44 0.02 0.57
C GLU A 51 -0.71 -0.89 0.12
N GLN A 52 -0.80 -1.14 -1.18
CA GLN A 52 -1.72 -2.14 -1.73
C GLN A 52 -1.30 -3.55 -1.29
N ASP A 53 -2.26 -4.39 -0.88
CA ASP A 53 -2.02 -5.76 -0.43
C ASP A 53 -2.31 -6.77 -1.55
N VAL A 54 -1.47 -6.78 -2.58
CA VAL A 54 -1.63 -7.64 -3.76
C VAL A 54 -0.27 -8.06 -4.32
N ASN A 55 -0.15 -9.31 -4.80
CA ASN A 55 1.11 -9.84 -5.33
C ASN A 55 1.23 -9.63 -6.85
N THR A 56 1.50 -8.39 -7.28
CA THR A 56 1.74 -8.11 -8.72
C THR A 56 3.22 -8.01 -9.06
N ASN A 57 4.10 -7.93 -8.07
CA ASN A 57 5.52 -7.77 -8.33
C ASN A 57 6.23 -9.07 -8.75
N THR A 58 6.16 -10.12 -7.90
CA THR A 58 6.95 -11.36 -8.09
C THR A 58 6.22 -12.48 -8.82
N ALA A 59 4.93 -12.30 -9.13
CA ALA A 59 4.14 -13.30 -9.83
C ALA A 59 4.44 -13.30 -11.35
N PRO A 60 4.52 -14.48 -12.00
CA PRO A 60 4.53 -14.59 -13.47
C PRO A 60 3.28 -13.95 -14.08
N PHE A 61 3.35 -13.59 -15.37
CA PHE A 61 2.30 -12.83 -16.07
C PHE A 61 0.87 -13.34 -15.82
N LEU A 62 0.59 -14.62 -16.03
CA LEU A 62 -0.78 -15.15 -15.90
C LEU A 62 -1.33 -15.00 -14.47
N SER A 63 -0.52 -15.35 -13.46
CA SER A 63 -0.90 -15.19 -12.05
C SER A 63 -1.05 -13.72 -11.67
N ARG A 64 -0.14 -12.86 -12.16
CA ARG A 64 -0.22 -11.41 -11.97
C ARG A 64 -1.48 -10.81 -12.58
N PHE A 65 -1.85 -11.23 -13.80
CA PHE A 65 -3.06 -10.77 -14.46
C PHE A 65 -4.30 -11.15 -13.64
N ALA A 66 -4.37 -12.40 -13.16
CA ALA A 66 -5.47 -12.85 -12.32
C ALA A 66 -5.55 -12.06 -11.00
N GLU A 67 -4.41 -11.83 -10.33
CA GLU A 67 -4.34 -11.02 -9.11
C GLU A 67 -4.80 -9.58 -9.35
N ALA A 68 -4.31 -8.94 -10.42
CA ALA A 68 -4.69 -7.59 -10.80
C ALA A 68 -6.19 -7.50 -11.12
N TYR A 69 -6.71 -8.43 -11.92
CA TYR A 69 -8.14 -8.49 -12.24
C TYR A 69 -8.99 -8.60 -10.97
N ASN A 70 -8.67 -9.54 -10.08
CA ASN A 70 -9.43 -9.72 -8.84
C ASN A 70 -9.34 -8.49 -7.92
N TYR A 71 -8.19 -7.85 -7.83
CA TYR A 71 -7.99 -6.64 -7.04
C TYR A 71 -8.78 -5.46 -7.62
N TYR A 72 -8.60 -5.14 -8.90
CA TYR A 72 -9.26 -3.99 -9.51
C TYR A 72 -10.77 -4.21 -9.66
N SER A 73 -11.26 -5.42 -9.89
CA SER A 73 -12.70 -5.71 -9.85
C SER A 73 -13.31 -5.30 -8.50
N ALA A 74 -12.69 -5.68 -7.38
CA ALA A 74 -13.15 -5.28 -6.05
C ALA A 74 -13.09 -3.75 -5.82
N VAL A 75 -12.06 -3.07 -6.33
CA VAL A 75 -11.97 -1.61 -6.28
C VAL A 75 -13.12 -0.96 -7.08
N PHE A 76 -13.33 -1.37 -8.33
CA PHE A 76 -14.38 -0.84 -9.20
C PHE A 76 -15.79 -1.15 -8.66
N GLU A 77 -16.02 -2.33 -8.11
CA GLU A 77 -17.27 -2.68 -7.41
C GLU A 77 -17.51 -1.77 -6.20
N SER A 78 -16.46 -1.47 -5.43
CA SER A 78 -16.57 -0.55 -4.30
C SER A 78 -16.94 0.87 -4.74
N LEU A 79 -16.37 1.35 -5.84
CA LEU A 79 -16.71 2.66 -6.42
C LEU A 79 -18.15 2.65 -6.96
N ASP A 80 -18.58 1.56 -7.59
CA ASP A 80 -19.94 1.44 -8.11
C ASP A 80 -21.01 1.45 -7.02
N ALA A 81 -20.70 0.84 -5.89
CA ALA A 81 -21.61 0.78 -4.75
C ALA A 81 -21.63 2.07 -3.92
N THR A 82 -20.60 2.92 -3.99
CA THR A 82 -20.44 4.08 -3.10
C THR A 82 -20.54 5.43 -3.81
N LEU A 83 -20.44 5.47 -5.14
CA LEU A 83 -20.48 6.70 -5.93
C LEU A 83 -21.45 6.60 -7.12
N PRO A 84 -22.18 7.69 -7.43
CA PRO A 84 -23.04 7.75 -8.62
C PRO A 84 -22.27 7.46 -9.92
N ARG A 85 -22.92 6.80 -10.88
CA ARG A 85 -22.31 6.43 -12.18
C ARG A 85 -21.97 7.62 -13.07
N ASP A 86 -22.69 8.72 -12.89
CA ASP A 86 -22.48 10.01 -13.56
C ASP A 86 -21.53 10.94 -12.80
N SER A 87 -20.96 10.48 -11.67
CA SER A 87 -19.96 11.24 -10.92
C SER A 87 -18.70 11.46 -11.77
N GLN A 88 -18.39 12.72 -12.06
CA GLN A 88 -17.18 13.08 -12.79
C GLN A 88 -15.91 12.70 -12.01
N ASP A 89 -15.93 12.80 -10.68
CA ASP A 89 -14.80 12.41 -9.83
C ASP A 89 -14.54 10.91 -9.92
N ARG A 90 -15.59 10.09 -9.86
CA ARG A 90 -15.49 8.64 -10.09
C ARG A 90 -14.86 8.34 -11.45
N MET A 91 -15.40 8.95 -12.52
CA MET A 91 -14.87 8.75 -13.87
C MET A 91 -13.40 9.17 -14.00
N ASN A 92 -13.00 10.23 -13.31
CA ASN A 92 -11.61 10.70 -13.30
C ASN A 92 -10.69 9.69 -12.59
N VAL A 93 -11.08 9.18 -11.42
CA VAL A 93 -10.33 8.15 -10.70
C VAL A 93 -10.18 6.88 -11.54
N GLU A 94 -11.27 6.40 -12.13
CA GLU A 94 -11.26 5.18 -12.95
C GLU A 94 -10.33 5.33 -14.18
N LYS A 95 -10.43 6.46 -14.89
CA LYS A 95 -9.71 6.67 -16.17
C LYS A 95 -8.27 7.16 -16.00
N GLN A 96 -8.00 7.99 -15.01
CA GLN A 96 -6.71 8.69 -14.89
C GLN A 96 -5.80 8.10 -13.81
N CYS A 97 -6.35 7.34 -12.86
CA CYS A 97 -5.56 6.64 -11.85
C CYS A 97 -5.57 5.13 -12.14
N LEU A 98 -6.71 4.47 -11.93
CA LEU A 98 -6.78 3.01 -11.95
C LEU A 98 -6.42 2.42 -13.32
N ALA A 99 -6.89 3.01 -14.41
CA ALA A 99 -6.54 2.53 -15.76
C ALA A 99 -5.04 2.60 -16.06
N ARG A 100 -4.34 3.63 -15.57
CA ARG A 100 -2.89 3.75 -15.75
C ARG A 100 -2.15 2.67 -14.97
N ASP A 101 -2.57 2.44 -13.75
CA ASP A 101 -1.96 1.41 -12.89
C ASP A 101 -2.21 0.01 -13.47
N ILE A 102 -3.42 -0.27 -13.96
CA ILE A 102 -3.75 -1.52 -14.66
C ILE A 102 -2.85 -1.72 -15.88
N ILE A 103 -2.71 -0.70 -16.74
CA ILE A 103 -1.86 -0.77 -17.94
C ILE A 103 -0.42 -1.08 -17.52
N ASN A 104 0.12 -0.39 -16.51
CA ASN A 104 1.49 -0.62 -16.09
C ASN A 104 1.70 -2.03 -15.51
N VAL A 105 0.80 -2.52 -14.65
CA VAL A 105 0.88 -3.86 -14.06
C VAL A 105 0.78 -4.96 -15.12
N VAL A 106 -0.08 -4.80 -16.12
CA VAL A 106 -0.39 -5.84 -17.11
C VAL A 106 0.54 -5.78 -18.32
N ALA A 107 0.74 -4.61 -18.91
CA ALA A 107 1.37 -4.47 -20.22
C ALA A 107 2.87 -4.17 -20.17
N CYS A 108 3.40 -3.67 -19.05
CA CYS A 108 4.83 -3.38 -18.91
C CYS A 108 5.59 -4.54 -18.25
N GLU A 109 6.89 -4.61 -18.52
CA GLU A 109 7.83 -5.55 -17.91
C GLU A 109 9.16 -4.86 -17.59
N GLY A 110 10.07 -5.55 -16.88
CA GLY A 110 11.40 -5.01 -16.57
C GLY A 110 11.34 -3.65 -15.87
N GLU A 111 12.21 -2.72 -16.25
CA GLU A 111 12.27 -1.37 -15.67
C GLU A 111 11.04 -0.50 -15.99
N GLU A 112 10.33 -0.79 -17.08
CA GLU A 112 9.14 -0.03 -17.49
C GLU A 112 7.92 -0.31 -16.61
N ARG A 113 7.91 -1.46 -15.93
CA ARG A 113 6.89 -1.80 -14.94
C ARG A 113 7.25 -1.17 -13.60
N ILE A 114 6.50 -0.15 -13.22
CA ILE A 114 6.69 0.69 -12.04
C ILE A 114 5.74 0.27 -10.91
N GLU A 115 4.50 -0.11 -11.23
CA GLU A 115 3.48 -0.55 -10.28
C GLU A 115 3.76 -1.97 -9.78
N ARG A 116 4.56 -2.07 -8.71
CA ARG A 116 5.07 -3.34 -8.17
C ARG A 116 4.58 -3.59 -6.75
N TYR A 117 3.30 -3.90 -6.64
CA TYR A 117 2.67 -4.19 -5.35
C TYR A 117 3.20 -5.48 -4.73
N GLU A 118 3.29 -5.48 -3.41
CA GLU A 118 3.68 -6.62 -2.59
C GLU A 118 2.64 -6.87 -1.50
N VAL A 119 2.49 -8.14 -1.14
CA VAL A 119 1.64 -8.52 0.00
C VAL A 119 2.20 -8.00 1.31
N ALA A 120 1.32 -7.75 2.29
CA ALA A 120 1.64 -7.22 3.61
C ALA A 120 2.80 -7.95 4.31
N GLY A 121 2.88 -9.28 4.15
CA GLY A 121 3.95 -10.09 4.72
C GLY A 121 5.36 -9.71 4.22
N LYS A 122 5.48 -9.28 2.96
CA LYS A 122 6.76 -8.82 2.40
C LYS A 122 7.15 -7.45 2.93
N TRP A 123 6.19 -6.51 2.99
CA TRP A 123 6.42 -5.21 3.63
C TRP A 123 6.88 -5.37 5.07
N ARG A 124 6.24 -6.27 5.82
CA ARG A 124 6.64 -6.60 7.20
C ARG A 124 8.07 -7.13 7.28
N ALA A 125 8.47 -8.00 6.34
CA ALA A 125 9.82 -8.53 6.28
C ALA A 125 10.85 -7.44 5.95
N ARG A 126 10.60 -6.61 4.92
CA ARG A 126 11.48 -5.49 4.53
C ARG A 126 11.70 -4.50 5.67
N MET A 127 10.62 -4.11 6.36
CA MET A 127 10.71 -3.21 7.52
C MET A 127 11.54 -3.82 8.66
N SER A 128 11.30 -5.09 8.99
CA SER A 128 12.08 -5.81 10.01
C SER A 128 13.56 -5.90 9.64
N MET A 129 13.87 -6.23 8.37
CA MET A 129 15.24 -6.33 7.86
C MET A 129 15.98 -4.99 7.81
N ALA A 130 15.25 -3.88 7.66
CA ALA A 130 15.81 -2.53 7.79
C ALA A 130 16.02 -2.09 9.26
N GLY A 131 15.67 -2.93 10.23
CA GLY A 131 15.86 -2.66 11.66
C GLY A 131 14.71 -1.92 12.33
N PHE A 132 13.53 -1.89 11.71
CA PHE A 132 12.32 -1.40 12.34
C PHE A 132 11.62 -2.48 13.16
N SER A 133 10.94 -2.04 14.20
CA SER A 133 10.08 -2.85 15.07
C SER A 133 8.61 -2.47 14.88
N PRO A 134 7.67 -3.44 14.82
CA PRO A 134 6.26 -3.13 14.71
C PRO A 134 5.77 -2.28 15.89
N CYS A 135 4.95 -1.28 15.60
CA CYS A 135 4.29 -0.43 16.57
C CYS A 135 2.76 -0.59 16.41
N PRO A 136 2.09 -1.40 17.26
CA PRO A 136 0.66 -1.66 17.13
C PRO A 136 -0.16 -0.37 17.14
N ILE A 137 -1.18 -0.32 16.27
CA ILE A 137 -2.12 0.78 16.22
C ILE A 137 -3.06 0.67 17.42
N SER A 138 -3.32 1.79 18.10
CA SER A 138 -4.14 1.77 19.32
C SER A 138 -5.57 1.31 19.04
N GLN A 139 -6.18 0.60 19.98
CA GLN A 139 -7.56 0.12 19.85
C GLN A 139 -8.56 1.27 19.62
N ASN A 140 -8.35 2.43 20.24
CA ASN A 140 -9.20 3.61 20.04
C ASN A 140 -9.16 4.08 18.58
N VAL A 141 -7.98 4.14 17.97
CA VAL A 141 -7.84 4.47 16.54
C VAL A 141 -8.55 3.42 15.67
N ASN A 142 -8.44 2.14 16.01
CA ASN A 142 -9.11 1.07 15.27
C ASN A 142 -10.64 1.19 15.34
N ILE A 143 -11.20 1.58 16.50
CA ILE A 143 -12.64 1.83 16.66
C ILE A 143 -13.09 3.00 15.79
N GLU A 144 -12.36 4.11 15.81
CA GLU A 144 -12.70 5.29 15.01
C GLU A 144 -12.60 5.03 13.50
N ILE A 145 -11.57 4.30 13.04
CA ILE A 145 -11.46 3.89 11.64
C ILE A 145 -12.67 3.03 11.23
N ARG A 146 -13.02 2.03 12.05
CA ARG A 146 -14.19 1.17 11.79
C ARG A 146 -15.50 1.95 11.75
N LYS A 147 -15.64 2.96 12.61
CA LYS A 147 -16.81 3.84 12.64
C LYS A 147 -16.88 4.72 11.39
N LEU A 148 -15.74 5.27 10.95
CA LEU A 148 -15.63 6.10 9.76
C LEU A 148 -15.97 5.31 8.49
N ILE A 149 -15.35 4.15 8.27
CA ILE A 149 -15.56 3.39 7.02
C ILE A 149 -17.01 2.91 6.86
N LYS A 150 -17.70 2.61 7.96
CA LYS A 150 -19.12 2.23 7.97
C LYS A 150 -20.05 3.36 7.50
N GLN A 151 -19.60 4.62 7.55
CA GLN A 151 -20.38 5.74 7.03
C GLN A 151 -20.45 5.74 5.49
N TYR A 152 -19.52 5.05 4.83
CA TYR A 152 -19.46 4.94 3.37
C TYR A 152 -20.17 3.69 2.85
N SER A 153 -19.92 2.52 3.46
CA SER A 153 -20.58 1.26 3.09
C SER A 153 -20.36 0.18 4.16
N ASP A 154 -21.38 -0.63 4.43
CA ASP A 154 -21.30 -1.82 5.31
C ASP A 154 -20.45 -2.95 4.70
N ARG A 155 -20.17 -2.88 3.40
CA ARG A 155 -19.33 -3.84 2.67
C ARG A 155 -17.85 -3.57 2.84
N TYR A 156 -17.45 -2.36 3.25
CA TYR A 156 -16.06 -2.12 3.64
C TYR A 156 -15.74 -2.86 4.93
N LYS A 157 -14.63 -3.60 4.92
CA LYS A 157 -14.13 -4.37 6.06
C LYS A 157 -12.78 -3.84 6.48
N VAL A 158 -12.57 -3.82 7.79
CA VAL A 158 -11.25 -3.61 8.40
C VAL A 158 -10.98 -4.77 9.33
N LYS A 159 -9.80 -5.37 9.25
CA LYS A 159 -9.32 -6.33 10.24
C LYS A 159 -7.93 -5.95 10.71
N GLU A 160 -7.65 -6.27 11.97
CA GLU A 160 -6.32 -6.13 12.53
C GLU A 160 -5.67 -7.51 12.52
N GLU A 161 -4.49 -7.62 11.92
CA GLU A 161 -3.78 -8.89 11.81
C GLU A 161 -2.27 -8.63 11.84
N THR A 162 -1.55 -9.35 12.70
CA THR A 162 -0.09 -9.23 12.85
C THR A 162 0.43 -7.79 13.10
N GLY A 163 -0.36 -6.97 13.81
CA GLY A 163 0.00 -5.59 14.15
C GLY A 163 -0.22 -4.57 13.02
N ALA A 164 -0.88 -4.96 11.93
CA ALA A 164 -1.27 -4.09 10.83
C ALA A 164 -2.81 -4.06 10.67
N LEU A 165 -3.31 -2.98 10.08
CA LEU A 165 -4.71 -2.85 9.66
C LEU A 165 -4.84 -3.21 8.18
N HIS A 166 -5.76 -4.11 7.89
CA HIS A 166 -6.10 -4.51 6.53
C HIS A 166 -7.48 -3.96 6.21
N PHE A 167 -7.55 -3.06 5.24
CA PHE A 167 -8.78 -2.49 4.69
C PHE A 167 -9.15 -3.23 3.40
N GLY A 168 -10.42 -3.58 3.26
CA GLY A 168 -10.91 -4.39 2.16
C GLY A 168 -12.35 -4.11 1.76
N TRP A 169 -12.72 -4.65 0.62
CA TRP A 169 -14.08 -4.69 0.08
C TRP A 169 -14.60 -6.13 0.13
N GLU A 170 -15.66 -6.36 0.90
CA GLU A 170 -16.14 -7.71 1.23
C GLU A 170 -15.00 -8.60 1.74
N ASP A 171 -14.71 -9.71 1.05
CA ASP A 171 -13.65 -10.65 1.42
C ASP A 171 -12.27 -10.28 0.84
N LYS A 172 -12.19 -9.29 -0.06
CA LYS A 172 -10.93 -8.89 -0.70
C LYS A 172 -10.23 -7.80 0.10
N ILE A 173 -9.04 -8.12 0.62
CA ILE A 173 -8.14 -7.10 1.18
C ILE A 173 -7.59 -6.26 0.02
N LEU A 174 -7.62 -4.94 0.21
CA LEU A 174 -7.15 -3.96 -0.78
C LEU A 174 -5.88 -3.26 -0.30
N ILE A 175 -5.88 -2.77 0.94
CA ILE A 175 -4.83 -1.91 1.47
C ILE A 175 -4.39 -2.45 2.83
N VAL A 176 -3.08 -2.44 3.06
CA VAL A 176 -2.50 -2.64 4.39
C VAL A 176 -1.94 -1.32 4.92
N SER A 177 -2.18 -1.04 6.20
CA SER A 177 -1.60 0.08 6.94
C SER A 177 -0.89 -0.43 8.18
N SER A 178 0.34 0.02 8.39
CA SER A 178 1.19 -0.42 9.50
C SER A 178 2.06 0.71 10.04
N ALA A 179 2.48 0.58 11.30
CA ALA A 179 3.30 1.56 12.01
C ALA A 179 4.54 0.89 12.61
N TRP A 180 5.64 1.64 12.69
CA TRP A 180 6.99 1.11 12.93
C TRP A 180 7.88 2.08 13.71
N ARG A 181 8.83 1.54 14.49
CA ARG A 181 9.87 2.30 15.25
C ARG A 181 11.27 1.80 14.94
#